data_AF-A0A2W4LV55-F1
#
_entry.id   AF-A0A2W4LV55-F1
#
_cell.length_a   1.000
_cell.length_b   1.000
_cell.length_c   1.000
_cell.angle_alpha   90.00
_cell.angle_beta   90.00
_cell.angle_gamma   90.00
#
_symmetry.space_group_name_H-M   'P 1'
#
loop_
_entity.id
_entity.type
_entity.pdbx_description
1 polymer ?
#
loop_
_entity_poly.entity_id
_entity_poly.type
_entity_poly.pdbx_seq_one_letter_code
_entity_poly.pdbx_strand_id
1 'polypeptide(L)'
;MRRLRSLALIASLGWATTVSADALLSSAQALFKPIPATPPALPGNEATPAKIELGKMLYFDPRLSASHTISCNSCHNVGLAGADGNETSIGHKWQRGGRNAPTVFNAVFNTTQFWDGRSPTL
;
A
#
# COMPACT_ATOMS: atom_id res chain seq x y z
N MET A 1 66.41 -26.27 -33.45
CA MET A 1 64.98 -26.65 -33.51
C MET A 1 64.16 -25.61 -32.75
N ARG A 2 63.60 -24.61 -33.47
CA ARG A 2 62.81 -23.50 -32.90
C ARG A 2 61.39 -24.00 -32.60
N ARG A 3 61.00 -24.07 -31.33
CA ARG A 3 59.59 -24.29 -30.94
C ARG A 3 58.86 -22.94 -30.98
N LEU A 4 58.04 -22.76 -32.00
CA LEU A 4 57.14 -21.62 -32.17
C LEU A 4 56.09 -21.66 -31.03
N ARG A 5 56.01 -20.61 -30.22
CA ARG A 5 54.92 -20.41 -29.25
C ARG A 5 53.78 -19.70 -29.96
N SER A 6 52.71 -20.42 -30.30
CA SER A 6 51.48 -19.82 -30.80
C SER A 6 50.66 -19.31 -29.62
N LEU A 7 50.69 -18.00 -29.35
CA LEU A 7 49.72 -17.33 -28.49
C LEU A 7 48.44 -17.13 -29.32
N ALA A 8 47.38 -17.89 -29.01
CA ALA A 8 46.05 -17.61 -29.53
C ALA A 8 45.46 -16.42 -28.74
N LEU A 9 45.33 -15.27 -29.38
CA LEU A 9 44.56 -14.13 -28.88
C LEU A 9 43.07 -14.46 -29.07
N ILE A 10 42.37 -14.83 -28.01
CA ILE A 10 40.90 -14.91 -28.03
C ILE A 10 40.38 -13.51 -27.73
N ALA A 11 39.99 -12.79 -28.79
CA ALA A 11 39.33 -11.49 -28.68
C ALA A 11 37.88 -11.69 -28.25
N SER A 12 37.55 -11.07 -27.12
CA SER A 12 36.26 -10.99 -26.45
C SER A 12 35.14 -10.36 -27.29
N LEU A 13 33.98 -11.00 -27.36
CA LEU A 13 32.69 -10.31 -27.49
C LEU A 13 31.79 -10.72 -26.32
N GLY A 14 32.01 -10.10 -25.16
CA GLY A 14 31.00 -10.09 -24.10
C GLY A 14 29.95 -9.04 -24.46
N TRP A 15 28.73 -9.46 -24.73
CA TRP A 15 27.59 -8.54 -24.82
C TRP A 15 27.37 -7.90 -23.45
N ALA A 16 27.80 -6.65 -23.31
CA ALA A 16 27.45 -5.83 -22.16
C ALA A 16 25.99 -5.38 -22.29
N THR A 17 25.06 -6.14 -21.71
CA THR A 17 23.70 -5.64 -21.45
C THR A 17 23.70 -4.88 -20.12
N THR A 18 24.37 -3.72 -20.08
CA THR A 18 24.17 -2.76 -19.00
C THR A 18 23.10 -1.77 -19.45
N VAL A 19 21.82 -2.16 -19.37
CA VAL A 19 20.79 -1.15 -19.10
C VAL A 19 21.23 -0.54 -17.76
N SER A 20 21.71 0.70 -17.78
CA SER A 20 22.30 1.33 -16.59
C SER A 20 21.25 1.33 -15.47
N ALA A 21 21.61 0.74 -14.33
CA ALA A 21 20.78 0.74 -13.13
C ALA A 21 20.35 2.17 -12.73
N ASP A 22 21.15 3.17 -13.09
CA ASP A 22 20.88 4.58 -12.85
C ASP A 22 19.72 5.12 -13.71
N ALA A 23 19.60 4.66 -14.96
CA ALA A 23 18.50 5.06 -15.84
C ALA A 23 17.16 4.52 -15.34
N LEU A 24 17.15 3.27 -14.84
CA LEU A 24 15.96 2.66 -14.25
C LEU A 24 15.57 3.37 -12.95
N LEU A 25 16.53 3.66 -12.07
CA LEU A 25 16.29 4.36 -10.82
C LEU A 25 15.75 5.78 -11.05
N SER A 26 16.35 6.53 -11.97
CA SER A 26 15.90 7.88 -12.33
C SER A 26 14.45 7.87 -12.84
N SER A 27 14.11 6.91 -13.69
CA SER A 27 12.74 6.74 -14.19
C SER A 27 11.74 6.44 -13.06
N ALA A 28 12.11 5.59 -12.09
CA ALA A 28 11.25 5.30 -10.95
C ALA A 28 11.02 6.52 -10.03
N GLN A 29 12.05 7.32 -9.79
CA GLN A 29 11.95 8.54 -8.96
C GLN A 29 11.09 9.65 -9.59
N ALA A 30 10.98 9.64 -10.92
CA ALA A 30 10.09 10.54 -11.66
C ALA A 30 8.61 10.13 -11.51
N LEU A 31 8.31 8.83 -11.51
CA LEU A 31 6.94 8.30 -11.47
C LEU A 31 6.38 8.10 -10.06
N PHE A 32 7.23 7.70 -9.11
CA PHE A 32 6.82 7.32 -7.76
C PHE A 32 7.36 8.28 -6.72
N LYS A 33 6.64 8.39 -5.60
CA LYS A 33 7.10 9.11 -4.41
C LYS A 33 7.07 8.18 -3.20
N PRO A 34 8.06 8.29 -2.29
CA PRO A 34 8.00 7.55 -1.03
C PRO A 34 6.83 8.05 -0.19
N ILE A 35 6.29 7.18 0.65
CA ILE A 35 5.33 7.58 1.68
C ILE A 35 6.06 8.52 2.67
N PRO A 36 5.50 9.70 3.00
CA PRO A 36 6.13 10.63 3.92
C PRO A 36 6.23 10.03 5.33
N ALA A 37 7.23 10.47 6.11
CA ALA A 37 7.43 10.01 7.48
C ALA A 37 6.32 10.44 8.45
N THR A 38 5.58 11.50 8.11
CA THR A 38 4.41 11.97 8.87
C THR A 38 3.17 11.97 7.98
N PRO A 39 1.97 11.73 8.55
CA PRO A 39 0.73 11.83 7.80
C PRO A 39 0.53 13.24 7.19
N PRO A 40 -0.18 13.35 6.07
CA PRO A 40 -0.49 14.65 5.48
C PRO A 40 -1.47 15.41 6.40
N ALA A 41 -1.39 16.74 6.37
CA ALA A 41 -2.41 17.57 7.00
C ALA A 41 -3.75 17.41 6.26
N LEU A 42 -4.85 17.32 7.02
CA LEU A 42 -6.20 17.24 6.47
C LEU A 42 -6.87 18.62 6.60
N PRO A 43 -7.16 19.33 5.49
CA PRO A 43 -7.81 20.64 5.54
C PRO A 43 -9.13 20.59 6.30
N GLY A 44 -9.31 21.48 7.27
CA GLY A 44 -10.51 21.50 8.13
C GLY A 44 -10.59 20.37 9.15
N ASN A 45 -9.62 19.46 9.20
CA ASN A 45 -9.57 18.35 10.15
C ASN A 45 -8.17 18.20 10.76
N GLU A 46 -7.75 19.21 11.52
CA GLU A 46 -6.47 19.18 12.20
C GLU A 46 -6.36 17.98 13.16
N ALA A 47 -5.23 17.28 13.08
CA ALA A 47 -4.92 16.16 13.95
C ALA A 47 -4.44 16.69 15.31
N THR A 48 -5.24 16.46 16.35
CA THR A 48 -4.86 16.74 17.74
C THR A 48 -4.71 15.42 18.50
N PRO A 49 -3.91 15.35 19.57
CA PRO A 49 -3.77 14.13 20.38
C PRO A 49 -5.12 13.57 20.85
N ALA A 50 -6.02 14.45 21.29
CA ALA A 50 -7.37 14.06 21.72
C ALA A 50 -8.21 13.50 20.56
N LYS A 51 -8.14 14.08 19.36
CA LYS A 51 -8.87 13.59 18.18
C LYS A 51 -8.31 12.26 17.68
N ILE A 52 -6.98 12.08 17.72
CA ILE A 52 -6.32 10.82 17.37
C ILE A 52 -6.77 9.72 18.35
N GLU A 53 -6.77 9.99 19.65
CA GLU A 53 -7.18 9.02 20.65
C GLU A 53 -8.66 8.65 20.50
N LEU A 54 -9.53 9.64 20.32
CA LEU A 54 -10.95 9.41 20.06
C LEU A 54 -11.16 8.60 18.76
N GLY A 55 -10.47 8.96 17.68
CA GLY A 55 -10.56 8.23 16.41
C GLY A 55 -10.13 6.77 16.55
N LYS A 56 -9.04 6.51 17.30
CA LYS A 56 -8.62 5.15 17.64
C LYS A 56 -9.70 4.42 18.42
N MET A 57 -10.28 5.02 19.45
CA MET A 57 -11.37 4.39 20.21
C MET A 57 -12.53 4.01 19.30
N LEU A 58 -13.01 4.93 18.47
CA LEU A 58 -14.12 4.70 17.54
C LEU A 58 -13.81 3.60 16.51
N TYR A 59 -12.58 3.55 15.99
CA TYR A 59 -12.16 2.54 15.02
C TYR A 59 -12.31 1.11 15.55
N PHE A 60 -12.07 0.91 16.84
CA PHE A 60 -12.17 -0.39 17.51
C PHE A 60 -13.51 -0.62 18.21
N ASP A 61 -14.41 0.37 18.26
CA ASP A 61 -15.65 0.27 19.03
C ASP A 61 -16.76 -0.47 18.24
N PRO A 62 -17.16 -1.69 18.65
CA PRO A 62 -18.19 -2.42 17.93
C PRO A 62 -19.60 -1.85 18.17
N ARG A 63 -19.78 -0.98 19.18
CA ARG A 63 -21.07 -0.34 19.51
C ARG A 63 -21.54 0.63 18.43
N LEU A 64 -20.67 1.00 17.49
CA LEU A 64 -21.06 1.74 16.29
C LEU A 64 -21.93 0.90 15.34
N SER A 65 -21.83 -0.42 15.38
CA SER A 65 -22.70 -1.31 14.61
C SER A 65 -24.00 -1.60 15.35
N ALA A 66 -25.11 -1.78 14.63
CA ALA A 66 -26.41 -2.12 15.24
C ALA A 66 -26.40 -3.47 16.00
N SER A 67 -25.50 -4.40 15.66
CA SER A 67 -25.34 -5.66 16.38
C SER A 67 -24.38 -5.58 17.57
N HIS A 68 -23.67 -4.47 17.75
CA HIS A 68 -22.62 -4.31 18.77
C HIS A 68 -21.48 -5.35 18.66
N THR A 69 -21.28 -5.92 17.46
CA THR A 69 -20.28 -6.98 17.21
C THR A 69 -19.28 -6.64 16.10
N ILE A 70 -19.50 -5.56 15.35
CA ILE A 70 -18.69 -5.17 14.19
C ILE A 70 -18.13 -3.77 14.43
N SER A 71 -16.82 -3.60 14.30
CA SER A 71 -16.15 -2.30 14.26
C SER A 71 -15.45 -2.09 12.92
N CYS A 72 -14.80 -0.94 12.71
CA CYS A 72 -13.98 -0.70 11.52
C CYS A 72 -12.89 -1.77 11.39
N ASN A 73 -12.26 -2.14 12.51
CA ASN A 73 -11.21 -3.15 12.57
C ASN A 73 -11.69 -4.58 12.22
N SER A 74 -13.00 -4.86 12.26
CA SER A 74 -13.53 -6.17 11.85
C SER A 74 -13.30 -6.44 10.35
N CYS A 75 -13.39 -5.41 9.51
CA CYS A 75 -13.16 -5.51 8.05
C CYS A 75 -11.80 -4.93 7.62
N HIS A 76 -11.25 -4.00 8.40
CA HIS A 76 -9.98 -3.36 8.14
C HIS A 76 -8.99 -3.66 9.26
N ASN A 77 -8.63 -4.93 9.43
CA ASN A 77 -7.89 -5.38 10.59
C ASN A 77 -6.43 -4.91 10.52
N VAL A 78 -6.01 -4.03 11.44
CA VAL A 78 -4.65 -3.47 11.43
C VAL A 78 -3.55 -4.52 11.70
N GLY A 79 -3.90 -5.65 12.33
CA GLY A 79 -3.01 -6.80 12.50
C GLY A 79 -2.90 -7.69 11.26
N LEU A 80 -3.78 -7.50 10.27
CA LEU A 80 -3.83 -8.24 9.00
C LEU A 80 -3.70 -7.29 7.80
N ALA A 81 -2.66 -6.45 7.83
CA ALA A 81 -2.36 -5.48 6.78
C ALA A 81 -3.50 -4.48 6.47
N GLY A 82 -4.38 -4.20 7.44
CA GLY A 82 -5.46 -3.23 7.31
C GLY A 82 -6.67 -3.71 6.50
N ALA A 83 -6.77 -5.01 6.22
CA ALA A 83 -7.89 -5.65 5.51
C ALA A 83 -8.36 -6.91 6.27
N ASP A 84 -9.41 -7.58 5.78
CA ASP A 84 -9.97 -8.79 6.42
C ASP A 84 -9.50 -10.11 5.79
N GLY A 85 -8.80 -10.05 4.65
CA GLY A 85 -8.31 -11.22 3.92
C GLY A 85 -9.40 -12.07 3.25
N ASN A 86 -10.64 -11.58 3.19
CA ASN A 86 -11.74 -12.29 2.54
C ASN A 86 -11.92 -11.86 1.08
N GLU A 87 -12.49 -12.73 0.24
CA GLU A 87 -12.94 -12.35 -1.10
C GLU A 87 -13.92 -11.17 -1.05
N THR A 88 -14.87 -11.23 -0.12
CA THR A 88 -15.82 -10.16 0.20
C THR A 88 -16.09 -10.19 1.69
N SER A 89 -16.22 -9.02 2.32
CA SER A 89 -16.42 -8.94 3.77
C SER A 89 -17.75 -9.53 4.23
N ILE A 90 -17.75 -10.06 5.45
CA ILE A 90 -18.94 -10.54 6.14
C ILE A 90 -19.42 -9.43 7.09
N GLY A 91 -20.62 -8.93 6.85
CA GLY A 91 -21.23 -7.85 7.62
C GLY A 91 -22.30 -8.31 8.59
N HIS A 92 -23.21 -7.39 8.89
CA HIS A 92 -24.32 -7.61 9.80
C HIS A 92 -25.17 -8.83 9.41
N LYS A 93 -25.65 -9.60 10.40
CA LYS A 93 -26.41 -10.85 10.20
C LYS A 93 -25.69 -11.87 9.31
N TRP A 94 -24.35 -11.89 9.36
CA TRP A 94 -23.52 -12.81 8.56
C TRP A 94 -23.70 -12.67 7.04
N GLN A 95 -24.20 -11.52 6.58
CA GLN A 95 -24.40 -11.28 5.17
C GLN A 95 -23.07 -10.96 4.49
N ARG A 96 -22.81 -11.60 3.35
CA ARG A 96 -21.66 -11.24 2.51
C ARG A 96 -21.95 -9.98 1.73
N GLY A 97 -21.00 -9.04 1.77
CA GLY A 97 -20.99 -7.87 0.92
C GLY A 97 -20.66 -8.23 -0.54
N GLY A 98 -20.75 -7.24 -1.42
CA GLY A 98 -20.46 -7.41 -2.85
C GLY A 98 -19.03 -7.04 -3.28
N ARG A 99 -18.15 -6.68 -2.34
CA ARG A 99 -16.80 -6.18 -2.62
C ARG A 99 -15.81 -6.65 -1.55
N ASN A 100 -14.54 -6.79 -1.95
CA ASN A 100 -13.41 -6.95 -1.06
C ASN A 100 -13.17 -5.65 -0.25
N ALA A 101 -12.80 -5.76 1.02
CA ALA A 101 -12.39 -4.61 1.82
C ALA A 101 -10.96 -4.19 1.45
N PRO A 102 -10.73 -3.00 0.87
CA PRO A 102 -9.38 -2.49 0.63
C PRO A 102 -8.66 -2.25 1.96
N THR A 103 -7.33 -2.18 1.95
CA THR A 103 -6.58 -1.84 3.16
C THR A 103 -6.86 -0.41 3.62
N VAL A 104 -6.93 -0.18 4.93
CA VAL A 104 -6.94 1.16 5.53
C VAL A 104 -5.56 1.83 5.47
N PHE A 105 -4.48 1.06 5.32
CA PHE A 105 -3.13 1.61 5.29
C PHE A 105 -2.93 2.48 4.06
N ASN A 106 -2.40 3.68 4.26
CA ASN A 106 -2.16 4.68 3.22
C ASN A 106 -3.42 5.18 2.49
N ALA A 107 -4.63 4.82 2.93
CA ALA A 107 -5.88 5.23 2.29
C ALA A 107 -6.06 6.75 2.21
N VAL A 108 -5.42 7.50 3.12
CA VAL A 108 -5.38 8.97 3.14
C VAL A 108 -4.75 9.60 1.90
N PHE A 109 -3.90 8.87 1.18
CA PHE A 109 -3.25 9.35 -0.04
C PHE A 109 -4.06 9.05 -1.30
N ASN A 110 -5.14 8.25 -1.20
CA ASN A 110 -6.01 7.98 -2.33
C ASN A 110 -6.88 9.22 -2.62
N THR A 111 -6.99 9.59 -3.88
CA THR A 111 -7.82 10.71 -4.35
C THR A 111 -9.31 10.36 -4.44
N THR A 112 -9.64 9.06 -4.42
CA THR A 112 -11.01 8.54 -4.41
C THR A 112 -11.08 7.34 -3.48
N GLN A 113 -12.15 7.28 -2.70
CA GLN A 113 -12.45 6.18 -1.80
C GLN A 113 -13.51 5.25 -2.41
N PHE A 114 -13.52 4.01 -1.92
CA PHE A 114 -14.33 2.89 -2.42
C PHE A 114 -13.96 2.44 -3.84
N TRP A 115 -14.33 1.21 -4.17
CA TRP A 115 -14.05 0.60 -5.49
C TRP A 115 -14.71 1.33 -6.66
N ASP A 116 -15.84 1.98 -6.41
CA ASP A 116 -16.61 2.77 -7.36
C ASP A 116 -16.28 4.27 -7.30
N GLY A 117 -15.32 4.68 -6.48
CA GLY A 117 -14.87 6.07 -6.37
C GLY A 117 -15.93 7.04 -5.82
N ARG A 118 -17.00 6.52 -5.22
CA ARG A 118 -18.19 7.32 -4.86
C ARG A 118 -17.98 8.36 -3.76
N SER A 119 -16.83 8.33 -3.07
CA SER A 119 -16.49 9.35 -2.07
C SER A 119 -15.11 9.95 -2.37
N PRO A 120 -14.97 11.28 -2.36
CA PRO A 120 -13.70 11.94 -2.64
C PRO A 120 -12.73 11.88 -1.45
N THR A 121 -13.23 11.69 -0.22
CA THR A 121 -12.42 11.62 0.99
C THR A 121 -12.92 10.50 1.92
N LEU A 122 -12.12 10.19 2.94
CA LEU A 122 -12.54 9.42 4.12
C LEU A 122 -13.60 10.18 4.92
#